data_AF-A0A3D5RQ71-F1
#
_entry.id   AF-A0A3D5RQ71-F1
#
_cell.length_a   1.000
_cell.length_b   1.000
_cell.length_c   1.000
_cell.angle_alpha   90.00
_cell.angle_beta   90.00
_cell.angle_gamma   90.00
#
_symmetry.space_group_name_H-M   'P 1'
#
loop_
_entity.id
_entity.type
_entity.pdbx_description
1 polymer ?
#
loop_
_entity_poly.entity_id
_entity_poly.type
_entity_poly.pdbx_seq_one_letter_code
_entity_poly.pdbx_strand_id
1 'polypeptide(L)' 'MKKNSNLSVGQAFTKAIMFMNSGRFAEAKQISEEIKRVRPLSPDVHNLLGGIAFKMGVTAEAANHFSRVVELKPDHNEAR' A
#
# COMPACT_ATOMS: atom_id res chain seq x y z
N MET A 1 27.92 8.45 2.31
CA MET A 1 26.65 9.22 2.36
C MET A 1 25.48 8.28 2.17
N LYS A 2 24.89 7.75 3.24
CA LYS A 2 23.58 7.07 3.19
C LYS A 2 22.67 7.84 4.14
N LYS A 3 21.85 8.75 3.60
CA LYS A 3 20.79 9.38 4.37
C LYS A 3 19.80 8.27 4.68
N ASN A 4 19.96 7.62 5.84
CA ASN A 4 18.93 6.82 6.46
C ASN A 4 17.83 7.77 6.90
N SER A 5 17.01 8.18 5.93
CA SER A 5 15.72 8.79 6.19
C SER A 5 14.85 7.69 6.77
N ASN A 6 14.98 7.43 8.07
CA ASN A 6 13.98 6.69 8.84
C ASN A 6 12.72 7.57 8.87
N LEU A 7 12.02 7.65 7.73
CA LEU A 7 10.68 8.17 7.65
C LEU A 7 9.85 7.32 8.61
N SER A 8 9.12 7.97 9.50
CA SER A 8 8.12 7.24 10.28
C SER A 8 7.15 6.56 9.31
N VAL A 9 6.53 5.46 9.72
CA VAL A 9 5.56 4.76 8.86
C VAL A 9 4.49 5.72 8.32
N GLY A 10 4.03 6.68 9.14
CA GLY A 10 3.11 7.73 8.70
C GLY A 10 3.68 8.65 7.61
N GLN A 11 4.93 9.09 7.73
CA GLN A 11 5.59 9.89 6.68
C GLN A 11 5.82 9.08 5.40
N ALA A 12 6.13 7.79 5.52
CA ALA A 12 6.26 6.88 4.39
C ALA A 12 4.92 6.73 3.66
N PHE A 13 3.80 6.59 4.37
CA PHE A 13 2.46 6.56 3.78
C PHE A 13 2.17 7.83 2.98
N THR A 14 2.37 9.01 3.58
CA THR A 14 2.15 10.29 2.90
C THR A 14 2.98 10.39 1.62
N LYS A 15 4.27 10.02 1.69
CA LYS A 15 5.17 10.07 0.54
C LYS A 15 4.75 9.11 -0.58
N ALA A 16 4.34 7.90 -0.25
CA ALA A 16 3.86 6.93 -1.23
C ALA A 16 2.56 7.39 -1.92
N ILE A 17 1.63 8.00 -1.17
CA ILE A 17 0.42 8.61 -1.73
C ILE A 17 0.77 9.76 -2.68
N MET A 18 1.71 10.62 -2.31
CA MET A 18 2.17 11.70 -3.19
C MET A 18 2.74 11.16 -4.50
N PHE A 19 3.62 10.16 -4.46
CA PHE A 19 4.15 9.55 -5.67
C PHE A 19 3.06 8.87 -6.51
N MET A 20 2.12 8.16 -5.89
CA MET A 20 0.98 7.57 -6.59
C MET A 20 0.16 8.63 -7.33
N ASN A 21 -0.12 9.77 -6.69
CA ASN A 21 -0.89 10.87 -7.28
C ASN A 21 -0.11 11.60 -8.40
N SER A 22 1.23 11.61 -8.33
CA SER A 22 2.09 12.17 -9.37
C SER A 22 2.40 11.20 -10.51
N GLY A 23 1.78 10.01 -10.56
CA GLY A 23 2.04 8.99 -11.59
C GLY A 23 3.37 8.25 -11.43
N ARG A 24 4.10 8.51 -10.33
CA ARG A 24 5.39 7.90 -9.98
C ARG A 24 5.18 6.55 -9.29
N PHE A 25 4.57 5.61 -10.03
CA PHE A 25 4.09 4.35 -9.46
C PHE A 25 5.21 3.44 -8.96
N ALA A 26 6.38 3.43 -9.61
CA ALA A 26 7.52 2.64 -9.17
C ALA A 26 8.01 3.08 -7.78
N GLU A 27 8.18 4.38 -7.54
CA GLU A 27 8.59 4.87 -6.23
C GLU A 27 7.49 4.72 -5.17
N ALA A 28 6.23 4.90 -5.56
CA ALA A 28 5.09 4.63 -4.68
C ALA A 28 5.07 3.16 -4.22
N LYS A 29 5.28 2.22 -5.16
CA LYS A 29 5.33 0.78 -4.88
C LYS A 29 6.50 0.45 -3.96
N GLN A 30 7.69 0.97 -4.23
CA GLN A 30 8.87 0.71 -3.40
C GLN A 30 8.66 1.12 -1.93
N ILE A 31 8.15 2.33 -1.70
CA ILE A 31 7.89 2.81 -0.34
C ILE A 31 6.75 2.00 0.31
N SER A 32 5.71 1.67 -0.45
CA SER A 32 4.61 0.86 0.09
C SER A 32 5.06 -0.55 0.46
N GLU A 33 6.00 -1.16 -0.28
CA GLU A 33 6.62 -2.43 0.08
C GLU A 33 7.47 -2.33 1.37
N GLU A 34 8.19 -1.22 1.57
CA GLU A 34 8.90 -0.95 2.83
C GLU A 34 7.93 -0.85 4.01
N ILE A 35 6.81 -0.13 3.83
CA ILE A 35 5.73 -0.05 4.84
C ILE A 35 5.18 -1.45 5.13
N LYS A 36 4.95 -2.27 4.09
CA LYS A 36 4.42 -3.64 4.24
C LYS A 36 5.37 -4.53 5.01
N ARG A 37 6.69 -4.39 4.85
CA ARG A 37 7.68 -5.13 5.66
C ARG A 37 7.56 -4.80 7.15
N VAL A 38 7.24 -3.56 7.49
CA VAL A 38 7.08 -3.11 8.89
C VAL A 38 5.68 -3.46 9.42
N ARG A 39 4.64 -3.37 8.59
CA ARG A 39 3.23 -3.62 8.95
C ARG A 39 2.55 -4.55 7.94
N PRO A 40 2.90 -5.85 7.91
CA PRO A 40 2.41 -6.78 6.89
C PRO A 40 0.90 -7.04 6.94
N LEU A 41 0.28 -6.81 8.09
CA LEU A 41 -1.16 -6.98 8.34
C LEU A 41 -1.93 -5.66 8.35
N SER A 42 -1.34 -4.55 7.90
CA SER A 42 -2.06 -3.28 7.78
C SER A 42 -2.95 -3.29 6.53
N PRO A 43 -4.28 -3.12 6.67
CA PRO A 43 -5.14 -2.99 5.49
C PRO A 43 -4.79 -1.76 4.66
N ASP A 44 -4.28 -0.69 5.28
CA ASP A 44 -3.96 0.56 4.59
C ASP A 44 -2.81 0.41 3.58
N VAL A 45 -1.80 -0.41 3.90
CA VAL A 45 -0.69 -0.67 2.96
C VAL A 45 -1.14 -1.56 1.80
N HIS A 46 -2.01 -2.54 2.05
CA HIS A 46 -2.59 -3.36 0.98
C HIS A 46 -3.51 -2.51 0.08
N ASN A 47 -4.30 -1.61 0.65
CA ASN A 47 -5.11 -0.69 -0.14
C ASN A 47 -4.24 0.21 -1.04
N LEU A 48 -3.12 0.72 -0.52
CA LEU A 48 -2.19 1.54 -1.28
C LEU A 48 -1.51 0.76 -2.41
N LEU A 49 -1.00 -0.44 -2.14
CA LEU A 49 -0.40 -1.30 -3.16
C LEU A 49 -1.43 -1.71 -4.23
N GLY A 50 -2.67 -1.99 -3.82
CA GLY A 50 -3.78 -2.28 -4.74
C GLY A 50 -4.09 -1.10 -5.66
N GLY A 51 -4.20 0.11 -5.10
CA GLY A 51 -4.40 1.33 -5.87
C GLY A 51 -3.26 1.65 -6.85
N ILE A 52 -2.02 1.43 -6.43
CA ILE A 52 -0.83 1.59 -7.29
C ILE A 52 -0.86 0.56 -8.44
N ALA A 53 -1.07 -0.72 -8.13
CA ALA A 53 -1.16 -1.79 -9.13
C ALA A 53 -2.29 -1.54 -10.14
N PHE A 54 -3.44 -1.09 -9.67
CA PHE A 54 -4.57 -0.73 -10.53
C PHE A 54 -4.23 0.41 -11.48
N LYS A 55 -3.58 1.48 -10.98
CA LYS A 55 -3.14 2.62 -11.81
C LYS A 55 -2.05 2.25 -12.83
N MET A 56 -1.26 1.21 -12.55
CA MET A 56 -0.29 0.64 -13.51
C MET A 56 -0.93 -0.33 -14.52
N GLY A 57 -2.23 -0.64 -14.41
CA GLY A 57 -2.91 -1.63 -15.24
C GLY A 57 -2.65 -3.08 -14.85
N VAL A 58 -1.98 -3.34 -13.73
CA VAL A 58 -1.68 -4.69 -13.23
C VAL A 58 -2.85 -5.18 -12.37
N THR A 59 -3.98 -5.45 -13.02
CA THR A 59 -5.27 -5.72 -12.37
C THR A 59 -5.25 -6.97 -11.47
N ALA A 60 -4.52 -8.01 -11.86
CA ALA A 60 -4.38 -9.23 -11.05
C ALA A 60 -3.68 -8.97 -9.71
N GLU A 61 -2.60 -8.17 -9.71
CA GLU A 61 -1.90 -7.78 -8.48
C GLU A 61 -2.78 -6.87 -7.62
N ALA A 62 -3.52 -5.96 -8.25
CA ALA A 62 -4.46 -5.09 -7.55
C ALA A 62 -5.55 -5.89 -6.81
N ALA A 63 -6.15 -6.88 -7.49
CA ALA A 63 -7.19 -7.74 -6.91
C ALA A 63 -6.69 -8.52 -5.69
N ASN A 64 -5.47 -9.06 -5.75
CA ASN A 64 -4.86 -9.76 -4.61
C ASN A 64 -4.70 -8.84 -3.40
N HIS A 65 -4.21 -7.61 -3.62
CA HIS A 65 -4.06 -6.63 -2.55
C HIS A 65 -5.39 -6.20 -1.96
N PHE A 66 -6.40 -5.90 -2.78
CA PHE A 66 -7.73 -5.55 -2.28
C PHE A 66 -8.41 -6.70 -1.53
N SER A 67 -8.24 -7.95 -1.99
CA SER A 67 -8.73 -9.12 -1.26
C SER A 67 -8.14 -9.18 0.14
N ARG A 68 -6.85 -8.87 0.29
CA ARG A 68 -6.20 -8.82 1.60
C ARG A 68 -6.73 -7.68 2.49
N VAL A 69 -7.16 -6.56 1.92
CA VAL A 69 -7.83 -5.49 2.68
C VAL A 69 -9.14 -6.00 3.30
N VAL A 70 -9.95 -6.74 2.51
CA VAL A 70 -11.21 -7.32 2.97
C VAL A 70 -10.99 -8.38 4.05
N GLU A 71 -9.98 -9.24 3.89
CA GLU A 71 -9.63 -10.27 4.89
C GLU A 71 -9.15 -9.66 6.22
N LEU A 72 -8.42 -8.54 6.17
CA LEU A 72 -7.83 -7.89 7.36
C LEU A 72 -8.78 -6.90 8.05
N LYS A 73 -9.82 -6.43 7.37
CA LYS A 73 -10.94 -5.67 7.95
C LYS A 73 -12.21 -6.54 7.91
N PRO A 74 -12.36 -7.52 8.81
CA PRO A 74 -13.59 -8.30 8.90
C PRO A 74 -14.80 -7.50 9.40
N ASP A 75 -14.64 -6.20 9.66
CA ASP A 75 -15.57 -5.36 10.42
C ASP A 75 -16.88 -5.00 9.70
N HIS A 76 -17.33 -5.77 8.70
CA HIS A 76 -18.67 -5.66 8.13
C HIS A 76 -19.07 -6.86 7.25
N ASN A 77 -18.86 -8.09 7.72
CA ASN A 77 -19.71 -9.22 7.30
C ASN A 77 -20.21 -9.94 8.55
N GLU A 78 -20.99 -9.22 9.35
CA GLU A 78 -22.05 -9.82 10.15
C GLU A 78 -23.09 -10.37 9.15
N ALA A 79 -22.80 -11.55 8.61
CA ALA A 79 -23.72 -12.32 7.80
C ALA A 79 -23.79 -13.72 8.38
N ARG A 80 -24.48 -13.83 9.52
CA ARG A 80 -25.39 -14.94 9.84
C ARG A 80 -26.56 -14.43 10.65
#